data_AF-A0A7V1RFZ4-F1
#
_entry.id   AF-A0A7V1RFZ4-F1
#
_cell.length_a   1.000
_cell.length_b   1.000
_cell.length_c   1.000
_cell.angle_alpha   90.00
_cell.angle_beta   90.00
_cell.angle_gamma   90.00
#
_symmetry.space_group_name_H-M   'P 1'
#
loop_
_entity.id
_entity.type
_entity.pdbx_description
1 polymer ?
#
loop_
_entity_poly.entity_id
_entity_poly.type
_entity_poly.pdbx_seq_one_letter_code
_entity_poly.pdbx_strand_id
1 'polypeptide(L)'
;MRAMGRVPAPCLCRCLLTAALMLSGRFAQASVTCTVSPLPFPLWFSGTNRSAGGTAVTSPKTAPLTLVILTVNGIEVRRVTPSPVQGQLPQVLGAVFDSTNFQDGAPVTVRIWARNSLGEEGSAEATAPACNKAYVYGNVLPDLGGIGTLLRGYDVANTLAPRLQSARHTVTPATPTGAVNQRHDAIRAAIPPNTVFALYSHGDPGMLGDSATTNPGSGWVTAAQVASQVGAKTAQQPPCNFVFVDACSAGANDSLSVAFGTSTYGPYIQDRAFVGWPRAMQDNDSLRDWTDRLFVALLTGKTVRDAVADADGGGKPLDWSGDPTDAAVFGDPDYKLRGVYLGAGLAFSR
;
A
#
# COMPACT_ATOMS: atom_id res chain seq x y z
N MET A 1 42.64 -48.10 79.90
CA MET A 1 42.38 -47.45 78.61
C MET A 1 41.00 -47.85 78.12
N ARG A 2 40.24 -46.88 77.61
CA ARG A 2 38.87 -46.94 77.05
C ARG A 2 37.72 -47.21 78.04
N ALA A 3 37.03 -46.12 78.35
CA ALA A 3 35.76 -46.05 79.06
C ALA A 3 34.59 -46.53 78.18
N MET A 4 33.72 -47.37 78.75
CA MET A 4 32.35 -47.58 78.28
C MET A 4 31.43 -46.67 79.10
N GLY A 5 30.91 -45.63 78.46
CA GLY A 5 29.97 -44.67 79.05
C GLY A 5 28.55 -44.88 78.51
N ARG A 6 27.62 -45.05 79.44
CA ARG A 6 26.20 -45.36 79.24
C ARG A 6 25.43 -44.29 78.46
N VAL A 7 24.40 -44.78 77.77
CA VAL A 7 23.32 -44.06 77.08
C VAL A 7 22.53 -43.17 78.04
N PRO A 8 22.22 -41.92 77.65
CA PRO A 8 21.00 -41.23 78.07
C PRO A 8 19.96 -41.17 76.94
N ALA A 9 18.71 -41.43 77.32
CA ALA A 9 17.55 -41.36 76.46
C ALA A 9 17.31 -39.92 75.95
N PRO A 10 16.96 -39.71 74.67
CA PRO A 10 16.49 -38.42 74.22
C PRO A 10 15.02 -38.20 74.60
N CYS A 11 14.79 -37.08 75.26
CA CYS A 11 13.51 -36.51 75.62
C CYS A 11 12.60 -36.31 74.41
N LEU A 12 11.31 -36.59 74.60
CA LEU A 12 10.22 -36.09 73.76
C LEU A 12 10.27 -34.55 73.71
N CYS A 13 10.85 -33.99 72.65
CA CYS A 13 10.62 -32.60 72.28
C CYS A 13 9.45 -32.56 71.31
N ARG A 14 8.34 -31.98 71.77
CA ARG A 14 7.14 -31.67 70.98
C ARG A 14 7.56 -30.89 69.72
N CYS A 15 7.54 -31.55 68.57
CA CYS A 15 7.39 -30.87 67.29
C CYS A 15 6.01 -30.22 67.29
N LEU A 16 5.96 -28.95 67.71
CA LEU A 16 4.92 -28.02 67.25
C LEU A 16 5.09 -27.92 65.73
N LEU A 17 4.29 -28.71 65.05
CA LEU A 17 4.04 -28.63 63.63
C LEU A 17 3.39 -27.27 63.37
N THR A 18 4.20 -26.20 63.28
CA THR A 18 3.79 -24.99 62.58
C THR A 18 3.78 -25.36 61.10
N ALA A 19 2.72 -26.06 60.69
CA ALA A 19 2.23 -25.99 59.33
C ALA A 19 1.84 -24.53 59.11
N ALA A 20 2.83 -23.68 58.84
CA ALA A 20 2.63 -22.50 58.03
C ALA A 20 2.13 -23.04 56.69
N LEU A 21 0.81 -23.21 56.64
CA LEU A 21 0.03 -23.34 55.43
C LEU A 21 0.58 -22.27 54.48
N MET A 22 1.42 -22.70 53.54
CA MET A 22 1.65 -22.00 52.29
C MET A 22 0.32 -22.04 51.51
N LEU A 23 -0.70 -21.37 52.04
CA LEU A 23 -1.75 -20.76 51.25
C LEU A 23 -1.21 -19.44 50.71
N SER A 24 -0.07 -19.50 50.01
CA SER A 24 0.09 -18.65 48.84
C SER A 24 -0.84 -19.23 47.78
N GLY A 25 -2.15 -19.10 48.02
CA GLY A 25 -3.13 -19.23 46.97
C GLY A 25 -2.66 -18.27 45.89
N ARG A 26 -2.11 -18.82 44.81
CA ARG A 26 -1.95 -18.07 43.57
C ARG A 26 -3.38 -17.73 43.18
N PHE A 27 -3.90 -16.62 43.70
CA PHE A 27 -5.00 -15.93 43.07
C PHE A 27 -4.57 -15.83 41.62
N ALA A 28 -5.33 -16.45 40.72
CA ALA A 28 -5.07 -16.33 39.29
C ALA A 28 -5.05 -14.83 39.00
N GLN A 29 -3.84 -14.28 38.86
CA GLN A 29 -3.68 -12.87 38.52
C GLN A 29 -4.41 -12.70 37.21
N ALA A 30 -5.30 -11.72 37.19
CA ALA A 30 -5.93 -11.39 35.95
C ALA A 30 -4.84 -10.83 35.00
N SER A 31 -5.06 -10.97 33.71
CA SER A 31 -4.11 -10.60 32.68
C SER A 31 -4.87 -10.25 31.41
N VAL A 32 -4.35 -9.25 30.70
CA VAL A 32 -4.85 -8.85 29.39
C VAL A 32 -3.82 -9.28 28.35
N THR A 33 -4.25 -10.09 27.40
CA THR A 33 -3.43 -10.56 26.27
C THR A 33 -3.93 -9.89 25.01
N CYS A 34 -3.01 -9.37 24.21
CA CYS A 34 -3.32 -8.78 22.91
C CYS A 34 -2.53 -9.48 21.80
N THR A 35 -3.07 -9.48 20.59
CA THR A 35 -2.39 -9.89 19.36
C THR A 35 -2.70 -8.91 18.24
N VAL A 36 -1.76 -8.68 17.33
CA VAL A 36 -1.98 -7.88 16.11
C VAL A 36 -2.35 -8.83 14.97
N SER A 37 -3.23 -8.39 14.08
CA SER A 37 -3.71 -9.12 12.91
C SER A 37 -3.59 -8.27 11.62
N PRO A 38 -3.51 -8.90 10.43
CA PRO A 38 -3.49 -10.35 10.19
C PRO A 38 -2.21 -11.03 10.70
N LEU A 39 -2.28 -12.35 10.90
CA LEU A 39 -1.11 -13.21 11.15
C LEU A 39 -0.95 -14.17 9.96
N PRO A 40 0.21 -14.19 9.27
CA PRO A 40 1.36 -13.32 9.47
C PRO A 40 1.03 -11.86 9.18
N PHE A 41 1.66 -10.95 9.93
CA PHE A 41 1.55 -9.51 9.68
C PHE A 41 2.14 -9.18 8.31
N PRO A 42 1.57 -8.22 7.55
CA PRO A 42 2.08 -7.91 6.21
C PRO A 42 3.56 -7.52 6.26
N LEU A 43 4.30 -7.91 5.22
CA LEU A 43 5.71 -7.57 5.09
C LEU A 43 5.93 -6.08 4.76
N TRP A 44 4.90 -5.40 4.26
CA TRP A 44 4.93 -4.00 3.86
C TRP A 44 3.49 -3.45 3.73
N PHE A 45 3.35 -2.12 3.72
CA PHE A 45 2.13 -1.41 3.36
C PHE A 45 2.39 -0.54 2.12
N SER A 46 1.49 -0.51 1.14
CA SER A 46 1.70 0.31 -0.06
C SER A 46 0.39 0.84 -0.61
N GLY A 47 0.28 2.13 -0.92
CA GLY A 47 -0.96 2.70 -1.44
C GLY A 47 -2.05 2.89 -0.38
N THR A 48 -3.29 3.00 -0.84
CA THR A 48 -4.47 3.27 -0.02
C THR A 48 -5.13 1.99 0.50
N ASN A 49 -6.10 2.15 1.41
CA ASN A 49 -6.96 1.07 1.92
C ASN A 49 -6.21 -0.11 2.58
N ARG A 50 -5.11 0.19 3.28
CA ARG A 50 -4.36 -0.84 4.00
C ARG A 50 -5.10 -1.20 5.28
N SER A 51 -5.43 -2.48 5.45
CA SER A 51 -6.09 -2.97 6.65
C SER A 51 -5.08 -3.52 7.65
N ALA A 52 -5.31 -3.21 8.93
CA ALA A 52 -4.61 -3.83 10.05
C ALA A 52 -5.52 -3.85 11.27
N GLY A 53 -5.25 -4.73 12.21
CA GLY A 53 -6.09 -4.89 13.38
C GLY A 53 -5.42 -5.61 14.52
N GLY A 54 -6.22 -6.04 15.47
CA GLY A 54 -5.77 -6.88 16.57
C GLY A 54 -6.93 -7.45 17.36
N THR A 55 -6.59 -8.39 18.22
CA THR A 55 -7.52 -9.02 19.15
C THR A 55 -7.02 -8.80 20.58
N ALA A 56 -7.91 -8.36 21.47
CA ALA A 56 -7.65 -8.29 22.90
C ALA A 56 -8.53 -9.31 23.65
N VAL A 57 -7.95 -9.98 24.64
CA VAL A 57 -8.61 -10.98 25.48
C VAL A 57 -8.18 -10.77 26.93
N THR A 58 -9.05 -11.07 27.89
CA THR A 58 -8.76 -11.03 29.34
C THR A 58 -8.88 -12.43 29.94
N SER A 59 -8.05 -12.75 30.93
CA SER A 59 -8.07 -14.00 31.68
C SER A 59 -7.71 -13.77 33.14
N PRO A 60 -8.46 -14.28 34.13
CA PRO A 60 -9.71 -15.03 33.99
C PRO A 60 -10.87 -14.14 33.52
N LYS A 61 -11.92 -14.74 32.96
CA LYS A 61 -13.10 -14.04 32.41
C LYS A 61 -13.88 -13.20 33.44
N THR A 62 -13.54 -13.30 34.72
CA THR A 62 -14.16 -12.53 35.81
C THR A 62 -13.74 -11.06 35.83
N ALA A 63 -12.68 -10.68 35.11
CA ALA A 63 -12.26 -9.28 34.93
C ALA A 63 -12.50 -8.83 33.48
N PRO A 64 -13.72 -8.37 33.11
CA PRO A 64 -14.03 -7.99 31.73
C PRO A 64 -13.15 -6.83 31.24
N LEU A 65 -12.85 -6.82 29.94
CA LEU A 65 -12.22 -5.69 29.26
C LEU A 65 -13.13 -4.46 29.37
N THR A 66 -12.55 -3.34 29.79
CA THR A 66 -13.23 -2.04 29.94
C THR A 66 -12.83 -1.05 28.87
N LEU A 67 -11.67 -1.24 28.23
CA LEU A 67 -11.18 -0.38 27.17
C LEU A 67 -10.29 -1.16 26.21
N VAL A 68 -10.49 -0.97 24.91
CA VAL A 68 -9.63 -1.50 23.85
C VAL A 68 -9.38 -0.40 22.83
N ILE A 69 -8.12 -0.15 22.52
CA ILE A 69 -7.66 0.91 21.61
C ILE A 69 -6.78 0.29 20.54
N LEU A 70 -7.05 0.62 19.27
CA LEU A 70 -6.18 0.35 18.14
C LEU A 70 -5.54 1.67 17.69
N THR A 71 -4.23 1.66 17.51
CA THR A 71 -3.45 2.79 17.03
C THR A 71 -2.63 2.42 15.79
N VAL A 72 -2.45 3.38 14.89
CA VAL A 72 -1.53 3.31 13.75
C VAL A 72 -0.55 4.47 13.87
N ASN A 73 0.74 4.14 14.00
CA ASN A 73 1.83 5.08 14.23
C ASN A 73 1.56 6.06 15.39
N GLY A 74 0.99 5.53 16.49
CA GLY A 74 0.65 6.30 17.69
C GLY A 74 -0.68 7.07 17.63
N ILE A 75 -1.36 7.09 16.49
CA ILE A 75 -2.65 7.78 16.33
C ILE A 75 -3.78 6.79 16.60
N GLU A 76 -4.69 7.14 17.52
CA GLU A 76 -5.89 6.36 17.81
C GLU A 76 -6.80 6.32 16.58
N VAL A 77 -6.96 5.13 16.00
CA VAL A 77 -7.84 4.90 14.84
C VAL A 77 -9.15 4.24 15.23
N ARG A 78 -9.19 3.57 16.40
CA ARG A 78 -10.41 2.94 16.91
C ARG A 78 -10.34 2.77 18.43
N ARG A 79 -11.47 3.03 19.09
CA ARG A 79 -11.67 2.81 20.52
C ARG A 79 -12.98 2.09 20.76
N VAL A 80 -12.97 1.12 21.66
CA VAL A 80 -14.16 0.42 22.14
C VAL A 80 -14.15 0.42 23.66
N THR A 81 -15.31 0.72 24.26
CA THR A 81 -15.57 0.57 25.69
C THR A 81 -16.62 -0.54 25.84
N PRO A 82 -16.21 -1.82 25.94
CA PRO A 82 -17.15 -2.93 25.95
C PRO A 82 -18.07 -2.87 27.18
N SER A 83 -19.32 -3.32 27.04
CA SER A 83 -20.15 -3.58 28.23
C SER A 83 -19.54 -4.72 29.06
N PRO A 84 -19.89 -4.87 30.35
CA PRO A 84 -19.33 -5.95 31.17
C PRO A 84 -19.51 -7.35 30.56
N VAL A 85 -20.63 -7.61 29.88
CA VAL A 85 -20.88 -8.89 29.18
C VAL A 85 -20.01 -9.02 27.94
N GLN A 86 -19.92 -7.96 27.13
CA GLN A 86 -19.08 -7.96 25.91
C GLN A 86 -17.59 -8.06 26.25
N GLY A 87 -17.14 -7.41 27.33
CA GLY A 87 -15.75 -7.41 27.78
C GLY A 87 -15.22 -8.79 28.22
N GLN A 88 -16.10 -9.78 28.39
CA GLN A 88 -15.71 -11.17 28.61
C GLN A 88 -15.41 -11.94 27.31
N LEU A 89 -15.78 -11.38 26.15
CA LEU A 89 -15.52 -11.94 24.83
C LEU A 89 -14.28 -11.28 24.20
N PRO A 90 -13.54 -12.00 23.32
CA PRO A 90 -12.46 -11.40 22.54
C PRO A 90 -12.92 -10.15 21.79
N GLN A 91 -12.16 -9.07 21.90
CA GLN A 91 -12.43 -7.81 21.21
C GLN A 91 -11.55 -7.72 19.98
N VAL A 92 -12.15 -7.81 18.80
CA VAL A 92 -11.45 -7.69 17.52
C VAL A 92 -11.65 -6.29 16.97
N LEU A 93 -10.57 -5.52 16.84
CA LEU A 93 -10.58 -4.21 16.21
C LEU A 93 -9.82 -4.29 14.90
N GLY A 94 -10.39 -3.69 13.86
CA GLY A 94 -9.72 -3.43 12.59
C GLY A 94 -9.84 -1.96 12.23
N ALA A 95 -8.84 -1.47 11.51
CA ALA A 95 -8.82 -0.15 10.89
C ALA A 95 -8.29 -0.25 9.47
N VAL A 96 -8.73 0.70 8.65
CA VAL A 96 -8.19 0.95 7.32
C VAL A 96 -7.40 2.25 7.37
N PHE A 97 -6.22 2.27 6.79
CA PHE A 97 -5.38 3.46 6.72
C PHE A 97 -4.74 3.62 5.34
N ASP A 98 -4.20 4.81 5.09
CA ASP A 98 -3.52 5.15 3.84
C ASP A 98 -2.01 5.22 4.07
N SER A 99 -1.28 4.29 3.46
CA SER A 99 0.17 4.22 3.62
C SER A 99 0.92 5.31 2.85
N THR A 100 0.27 5.98 1.88
CA THR A 100 0.86 7.11 1.13
C THR A 100 1.04 8.38 1.97
N ASN A 101 0.56 8.39 3.21
CA ASN A 101 0.88 9.48 4.15
C ASN A 101 2.22 9.26 4.89
N PHE A 102 2.85 8.09 4.74
CA PHE A 102 4.18 7.79 5.28
C PHE A 102 5.23 7.86 4.18
N GLN A 103 6.44 8.27 4.55
CA GLN A 103 7.59 8.20 3.65
C GLN A 103 7.87 6.75 3.28
N ASP A 104 8.32 6.52 2.05
CA ASP A 104 8.80 5.22 1.61
C ASP A 104 9.90 4.68 2.53
N GLY A 105 9.81 3.40 2.88
CA GLY A 105 10.68 2.73 3.85
C GLY A 105 10.38 3.07 5.31
N ALA A 106 9.53 4.06 5.62
CA ALA A 106 9.22 4.42 7.00
C ALA A 106 8.48 3.28 7.72
N PRO A 107 8.84 2.95 8.97
CA PRO A 107 8.11 1.96 9.75
C PRO A 107 6.70 2.44 10.06
N VAL A 108 5.70 1.61 9.76
CA VAL A 108 4.31 1.80 10.18
C VAL A 108 4.01 0.80 11.30
N THR A 109 3.87 1.31 12.52
CA THR A 109 3.56 0.50 13.70
C THR A 109 2.06 0.43 13.92
N VAL A 110 1.52 -0.77 14.02
CA VAL A 110 0.13 -1.03 14.44
C VAL A 110 0.16 -1.59 15.83
N ARG A 111 -0.52 -0.94 16.76
CA ARG A 111 -0.56 -1.36 18.17
C ARG A 111 -2.00 -1.46 18.66
N ILE A 112 -2.32 -2.59 19.28
CA ILE A 112 -3.52 -2.77 20.09
C ILE A 112 -3.14 -2.71 21.57
N TRP A 113 -3.90 -1.96 22.36
CA TRP A 113 -3.77 -1.88 23.80
C TRP A 113 -5.15 -2.05 24.43
N ALA A 114 -5.20 -2.68 25.60
CA ALA A 114 -6.45 -2.92 26.31
C ALA A 114 -6.25 -2.86 27.82
N ARG A 115 -7.34 -2.54 28.53
CA ARG A 115 -7.44 -2.52 29.99
C ARG A 115 -8.68 -3.29 30.44
N ASN A 116 -8.60 -3.98 31.58
CA ASN A 116 -9.74 -4.66 32.20
C ASN A 116 -10.32 -3.92 33.42
N SER A 117 -11.38 -4.47 34.02
CA SER A 117 -12.07 -3.88 35.17
C SER A 117 -11.27 -3.85 36.46
N LEU A 118 -10.14 -4.56 36.53
CA LEU A 118 -9.21 -4.54 37.66
C LEU A 118 -8.06 -3.54 37.45
N GLY A 119 -8.06 -2.84 36.32
CA GLY A 119 -7.03 -1.86 35.97
C GLY A 119 -5.78 -2.47 35.34
N GLU A 120 -5.77 -3.77 35.05
CA GLU A 120 -4.64 -4.42 34.39
C GLU A 120 -4.65 -4.12 32.90
N GLU A 121 -3.46 -4.04 32.32
CA GLU A 121 -3.26 -3.62 30.94
C GLU A 121 -2.47 -4.66 30.15
N GLY A 122 -2.71 -4.69 28.84
CA GLY A 122 -1.95 -5.48 27.90
C GLY A 122 -1.85 -4.77 26.56
N SER A 123 -0.78 -5.02 25.81
CA SER A 123 -0.65 -4.54 24.45
C SER A 123 0.16 -5.47 23.58
N ALA A 124 -0.08 -5.40 22.28
CA ALA A 124 0.73 -6.02 21.26
C ALA A 124 0.92 -5.03 20.11
N GLU A 125 2.08 -5.10 19.46
CA GLU A 125 2.40 -4.28 18.31
C GLU A 125 3.09 -5.10 17.22
N ALA A 126 2.90 -4.69 15.98
CA ALA A 126 3.66 -5.17 14.84
C ALA A 126 4.00 -3.98 13.95
N THR A 127 5.11 -4.09 13.23
CA THR A 127 5.61 -3.02 12.37
C THR A 127 5.93 -3.58 10.99
N ALA A 128 5.57 -2.83 9.96
CA ALA A 128 5.97 -3.09 8.59
C ALA A 128 6.31 -1.77 7.88
N PRO A 129 7.27 -1.75 6.95
CA PRO A 129 7.61 -0.54 6.22
C PRO A 129 6.48 -0.11 5.26
N ALA A 130 6.30 1.19 5.07
CA ALA A 130 5.61 1.72 3.91
C ALA A 130 6.46 1.53 2.64
N CYS A 131 5.85 1.21 1.52
CA CYS A 131 6.51 0.98 0.23
C CYS A 131 5.77 1.75 -0.86
N ASN A 132 5.98 3.06 -0.88
CA ASN A 132 5.36 3.97 -1.83
C ASN A 132 6.44 4.37 -2.84
N LYS A 133 6.63 3.55 -3.86
CA LYS A 133 7.66 3.80 -4.89
C LYS A 133 6.98 4.06 -6.22
N ALA A 134 7.36 5.15 -6.86
CA ALA A 134 6.80 5.53 -8.14
C ALA A 134 7.89 5.60 -9.20
N TYR A 135 7.60 5.01 -10.36
CA TYR A 135 8.42 5.20 -11.55
C TYR A 135 7.72 6.20 -12.47
N VAL A 136 8.46 7.22 -12.89
CA VAL A 136 7.98 8.22 -13.85
C VAL A 136 8.91 8.22 -15.05
N TYR A 137 8.34 8.00 -16.23
CA TYR A 137 9.05 8.01 -17.50
C TYR A 137 8.34 8.93 -18.48
N GLY A 138 9.13 9.75 -19.18
CA GLY A 138 8.66 10.59 -20.26
C GLY A 138 9.64 10.54 -21.40
N ASN A 139 9.18 10.01 -22.53
CA ASN A 139 10.00 9.93 -23.74
C ASN A 139 10.01 11.28 -24.47
N VAL A 140 11.18 11.73 -24.92
CA VAL A 140 11.30 12.86 -25.84
C VAL A 140 11.95 12.36 -27.11
N LEU A 141 11.25 12.53 -28.23
CA LEU A 141 11.80 12.24 -29.54
C LEU A 141 12.24 13.56 -30.19
N PRO A 142 13.44 13.64 -30.77
CA PRO A 142 13.90 14.82 -31.47
C PRO A 142 12.99 15.08 -32.68
N ASP A 143 12.84 16.37 -33.00
CA ASP A 143 12.06 16.81 -34.15
C ASP A 143 12.76 16.38 -35.46
N LEU A 144 12.44 15.17 -35.91
CA LEU A 144 12.98 14.57 -37.14
C LEU A 144 12.04 14.77 -38.34
N GLY A 145 11.14 15.76 -38.29
CA GLY A 145 10.45 16.25 -39.49
C GLY A 145 9.36 15.34 -40.08
N GLY A 146 8.82 14.39 -39.33
CA GLY A 146 7.66 13.63 -39.80
C GLY A 146 7.22 12.50 -38.88
N ILE A 147 6.00 12.62 -38.35
CA ILE A 147 5.19 11.59 -37.69
C ILE A 147 5.78 11.08 -36.36
N GLY A 148 5.22 11.54 -35.23
CA GLY A 148 5.46 10.92 -33.91
C GLY A 148 6.47 11.63 -33.01
N THR A 149 6.60 12.95 -33.09
CA THR A 149 7.34 13.70 -32.09
C THR A 149 6.59 13.68 -30.76
N LEU A 150 7.19 13.07 -29.74
CA LEU A 150 6.81 13.31 -28.34
C LEU A 150 7.57 14.56 -27.92
N LEU A 151 7.05 15.73 -28.26
CA LEU A 151 7.77 16.99 -28.03
C LEU A 151 7.89 17.32 -26.53
N ARG A 152 7.07 16.65 -25.70
CA ARG A 152 6.80 17.10 -24.33
C ARG A 152 6.86 16.02 -23.25
N GLY A 153 7.31 14.80 -23.57
CA GLY A 153 7.32 13.74 -22.56
C GLY A 153 8.19 14.07 -21.34
N TYR A 154 9.31 14.78 -21.53
CA TYR A 154 10.13 15.28 -20.41
C TYR A 154 9.35 16.25 -19.51
N ASP A 155 8.56 17.16 -20.09
CA ASP A 155 7.77 18.13 -19.34
C ASP A 155 6.66 17.43 -18.54
N VAL A 156 6.00 16.43 -19.13
CA VAL A 156 5.01 15.60 -18.43
C VAL A 156 5.66 14.86 -17.27
N ALA A 157 6.80 14.18 -17.49
CA ALA A 157 7.51 13.48 -16.42
C ALA A 157 7.96 14.43 -15.29
N ASN A 158 8.44 15.62 -15.63
CA ASN A 158 8.82 16.66 -14.66
C ASN A 158 7.61 17.25 -13.93
N THR A 159 6.42 17.18 -14.51
CA THR A 159 5.18 17.58 -13.86
C THR A 159 4.67 16.49 -12.91
N LEU A 160 4.74 15.23 -13.31
CA LEU A 160 4.26 14.08 -12.54
C LEU A 160 5.17 13.71 -11.36
N ALA A 161 6.50 13.85 -11.50
CA ALA A 161 7.43 13.48 -10.44
C ALA A 161 7.23 14.28 -9.13
N PRO A 162 7.17 15.64 -9.12
CA PRO A 162 6.89 16.42 -7.91
C PRO A 162 5.52 16.08 -7.29
N ARG A 163 4.53 15.76 -8.13
CA ARG A 163 3.19 15.36 -7.70
C ARG A 163 3.22 14.06 -6.92
N LEU A 164 3.87 13.04 -7.47
CA LEU A 164 4.04 11.75 -6.79
C LEU A 164 4.90 11.87 -5.52
N GLN A 165 5.93 12.73 -5.52
CA GLN A 165 6.70 13.06 -4.32
C GLN A 165 5.82 13.72 -3.24
N SER A 166 4.88 14.60 -3.62
CA SER A 166 3.94 15.23 -2.68
C SER A 166 2.97 14.22 -2.04
N ALA A 167 2.68 13.11 -2.74
CA ALA A 167 2.00 11.92 -2.22
C ALA A 167 2.94 10.95 -1.48
N ARG A 168 4.14 11.41 -1.07
CA ARG A 168 5.17 10.65 -0.35
C ARG A 168 5.68 9.39 -1.08
N HIS A 169 5.56 9.35 -2.41
CA HIS A 169 6.26 8.32 -3.17
C HIS A 169 7.73 8.68 -3.32
N THR A 170 8.63 7.71 -3.09
CA THR A 170 9.99 7.79 -3.64
C THR A 170 9.89 7.67 -5.15
N VAL A 171 10.19 8.75 -5.85
CA VAL A 171 10.15 8.77 -7.31
C VAL A 171 11.51 8.38 -7.87
N THR A 172 11.53 7.37 -8.72
CA THR A 172 12.67 7.07 -9.60
C THR A 172 12.40 7.72 -10.96
N PRO A 173 12.93 8.92 -11.24
CA PRO A 173 12.79 9.51 -12.55
C PRO A 173 13.69 8.77 -13.54
N ALA A 174 13.16 8.43 -14.70
CA ALA A 174 13.99 8.08 -15.83
C ALA A 174 14.34 9.35 -16.61
N THR A 175 15.34 10.11 -16.16
CA THR A 175 15.82 11.31 -16.86
C THR A 175 16.41 10.90 -18.21
N PRO A 176 15.89 11.38 -19.36
CA PRO A 176 16.47 11.09 -20.66
C PRO A 176 17.82 11.79 -20.77
N THR A 177 18.90 11.01 -20.68
CA THR A 177 20.26 11.45 -21.01
C THR A 177 20.55 10.94 -22.42
N GLY A 178 20.31 11.78 -23.43
CA GLY A 178 20.64 11.47 -24.83
C GLY A 178 19.44 11.53 -25.79
N ALA A 179 19.75 11.80 -27.06
CA ALA A 179 18.79 12.24 -28.08
C ALA A 179 17.83 11.17 -28.60
N VAL A 180 18.08 9.87 -28.42
CA VAL A 180 17.15 8.80 -28.82
C VAL A 180 17.54 7.57 -28.01
N ASN A 181 16.94 7.32 -26.86
CA ASN A 181 17.36 6.17 -26.06
C ASN A 181 16.14 5.35 -25.63
N GLN A 182 15.78 4.41 -26.49
CA GLN A 182 15.33 3.04 -26.21
C GLN A 182 15.52 2.63 -24.74
N ARG A 183 14.54 2.94 -23.88
CA ARG A 183 14.59 2.64 -22.44
C ARG A 183 13.78 1.42 -22.03
N HIS A 184 13.41 0.56 -22.98
CA HIS A 184 12.72 -0.69 -22.72
C HIS A 184 13.30 -1.50 -21.55
N ASP A 185 14.63 -1.66 -21.45
CA ASP A 185 15.25 -2.34 -20.31
C ASP A 185 15.14 -1.56 -19.00
N ALA A 186 15.22 -0.23 -19.03
CA ALA A 186 15.03 0.60 -17.85
C ALA A 186 13.57 0.60 -17.37
N ILE A 187 12.61 0.63 -18.30
CA ILE A 187 11.17 0.48 -18.00
C ILE A 187 10.94 -0.88 -17.36
N ARG A 188 11.47 -1.96 -17.95
CA ARG A 188 11.36 -3.33 -17.40
C ARG A 188 11.98 -3.43 -16.01
N ALA A 189 13.21 -2.94 -15.83
CA ALA A 189 13.91 -2.96 -14.54
C ALA A 189 13.21 -2.12 -13.46
N ALA A 190 12.42 -1.13 -13.85
CA ALA A 190 11.63 -0.33 -12.92
C ALA A 190 10.37 -1.06 -12.43
N ILE A 191 9.87 -2.08 -13.13
CA ILE A 191 8.63 -2.80 -12.78
C ILE A 191 8.68 -3.44 -11.39
N PRO A 192 9.70 -4.27 -11.06
CA PRO A 192 9.75 -4.94 -9.77
C PRO A 192 9.80 -4.01 -8.53
N PRO A 193 10.61 -2.93 -8.49
CA PRO A 193 10.73 -2.12 -7.29
C PRO A 193 9.62 -1.08 -7.06
N ASN A 194 8.79 -0.75 -8.05
CA ASN A 194 7.78 0.31 -7.91
C ASN A 194 6.35 -0.22 -7.74
N THR A 195 5.51 0.61 -7.14
CA THR A 195 4.07 0.36 -6.88
C THR A 195 3.17 1.30 -7.65
N VAL A 196 3.70 2.43 -8.11
CA VAL A 196 3.04 3.34 -9.04
C VAL A 196 3.89 3.46 -10.29
N PHE A 197 3.24 3.41 -11.45
CA PHE A 197 3.87 3.62 -12.76
C PHE A 197 3.14 4.73 -13.49
N ALA A 198 3.86 5.76 -13.89
CA ALA A 198 3.34 6.82 -14.75
C ALA A 198 4.27 6.97 -15.94
N LEU A 199 3.77 6.68 -17.13
CA LEU A 199 4.55 6.62 -18.35
C LEU A 199 3.92 7.51 -19.43
N TYR A 200 4.74 8.34 -20.05
CA TYR A 200 4.40 9.12 -21.23
C TYR A 200 5.29 8.66 -22.40
N SER A 201 4.70 8.01 -23.41
CA SER A 201 5.44 7.37 -24.50
C SER A 201 4.57 7.07 -25.71
N HIS A 202 5.12 6.38 -26.71
CA HIS A 202 4.34 5.69 -27.72
C HIS A 202 3.77 4.37 -27.18
N GLY A 203 2.72 3.89 -27.84
CA GLY A 203 1.99 2.69 -27.46
C GLY A 203 1.26 2.07 -28.64
N ASP A 204 0.84 0.83 -28.45
CA ASP A 204 -0.10 0.09 -29.31
C ASP A 204 -0.84 -0.92 -28.39
N PRO A 205 -1.94 -1.57 -28.79
CA PRO A 205 -2.64 -2.51 -27.93
C PRO A 205 -1.71 -3.60 -27.37
N GLY A 206 -1.55 -3.63 -26.05
CA GLY A 206 -0.68 -4.60 -25.37
C GLY A 206 0.81 -4.27 -25.36
N MET A 207 1.20 -3.07 -25.75
CA MET A 207 2.60 -2.65 -25.75
C MET A 207 2.77 -1.15 -25.46
N LEU A 208 3.90 -0.81 -24.87
CA LEU A 208 4.31 0.56 -24.59
C LEU A 208 5.80 0.71 -24.86
N GLY A 209 6.26 1.91 -25.19
CA GLY A 209 7.69 2.15 -25.35
C GLY A 209 8.02 3.21 -26.37
N ASP A 210 9.29 3.25 -26.73
CA ASP A 210 9.84 4.20 -27.69
C ASP A 210 9.69 3.60 -29.09
N SER A 211 8.57 3.83 -29.76
CA SER A 211 8.39 3.42 -31.15
C SER A 211 8.54 4.61 -32.09
N ALA A 212 9.75 4.76 -32.62
CA ALA A 212 9.89 5.39 -33.92
C ALA A 212 10.06 4.25 -34.92
N THR A 213 9.05 3.99 -35.74
CA THR A 213 9.08 3.07 -36.91
C THR A 213 10.28 3.33 -37.84
N THR A 214 10.99 4.44 -37.65
CA THR A 214 12.17 4.88 -38.39
C THR A 214 13.52 4.51 -37.74
N ASN A 215 13.55 3.99 -36.51
CA ASN A 215 14.80 3.64 -35.83
C ASN A 215 14.97 2.11 -35.68
N PRO A 216 15.99 1.49 -36.32
CA PRO A 216 16.23 0.03 -36.32
C PRO A 216 16.67 -0.59 -34.97
N GLY A 217 16.56 0.15 -33.86
CA GLY A 217 16.65 -0.38 -32.49
C GLY A 217 15.44 -0.03 -31.60
N SER A 218 14.42 0.65 -32.14
CA SER A 218 13.19 0.94 -31.40
C SER A 218 12.51 -0.37 -30.99
N GLY A 219 12.10 -0.44 -29.73
CA GLY A 219 11.65 -1.68 -29.11
C GLY A 219 10.46 -1.44 -28.21
N TRP A 220 9.42 -2.22 -28.41
CA TRP A 220 8.25 -2.26 -27.56
C TRP A 220 8.54 -3.05 -26.28
N VAL A 221 8.03 -2.57 -25.15
CA VAL A 221 7.80 -3.38 -23.95
C VAL A 221 6.41 -3.99 -24.08
N THR A 222 6.35 -5.29 -24.30
CA THR A 222 5.08 -6.00 -24.48
C THR A 222 4.44 -6.38 -23.14
N ALA A 223 3.13 -6.62 -23.14
CA ALA A 223 2.41 -7.17 -21.98
C ALA A 223 3.06 -8.45 -21.43
N ALA A 224 3.59 -9.34 -22.29
CA ALA A 224 4.31 -10.53 -21.85
C ALA A 224 5.60 -10.20 -21.08
N GLN A 225 6.36 -9.19 -21.53
CA GLN A 225 7.55 -8.72 -20.82
C GLN A 225 7.19 -8.03 -19.50
N VAL A 226 6.12 -7.23 -19.47
CA VAL A 226 5.58 -6.65 -18.22
C VAL A 226 5.21 -7.75 -17.24
N ALA A 227 4.42 -8.74 -17.66
CA ALA A 227 3.99 -9.86 -16.83
C ALA A 227 5.19 -10.66 -16.29
N SER A 228 6.23 -10.86 -17.10
CA SER A 228 7.48 -11.49 -16.66
C SER A 228 8.18 -10.67 -15.56
N GLN A 229 8.23 -9.35 -15.65
CA GLN A 229 8.82 -8.51 -14.61
C GLN A 229 7.96 -8.47 -13.33
N VAL A 230 6.64 -8.46 -13.46
CA VAL A 230 5.73 -8.57 -12.31
C VAL A 230 5.90 -9.93 -11.62
N GLY A 231 6.00 -11.02 -12.39
CA GLY A 231 6.25 -12.37 -11.88
C GLY A 231 7.63 -12.56 -11.24
N ALA A 232 8.59 -11.69 -11.55
CA ALA A 232 9.92 -11.66 -10.93
C ALA A 232 9.96 -10.93 -9.57
N LYS A 233 8.85 -10.27 -9.16
CA LYS A 233 8.76 -9.65 -7.83
C LYS A 233 8.86 -10.70 -6.73
N THR A 234 9.66 -10.42 -5.70
CA THR A 234 9.73 -11.29 -4.51
C THR A 234 8.54 -11.05 -3.59
N ALA A 235 8.31 -11.95 -2.62
CA ALA A 235 7.26 -11.76 -1.60
C ALA A 235 7.42 -10.47 -0.78
N GLN A 236 8.65 -9.93 -0.70
CA GLN A 236 8.98 -8.69 -0.02
C GLN A 236 8.69 -7.45 -0.87
N GLN A 237 8.38 -7.60 -2.15
CA GLN A 237 8.08 -6.49 -3.05
C GLN A 237 6.57 -6.33 -3.23
N PRO A 238 6.04 -5.10 -3.10
CA PRO A 238 4.64 -4.82 -3.35
C PRO A 238 4.21 -4.97 -4.81
N PRO A 239 2.93 -5.30 -5.07
CA PRO A 239 2.34 -5.25 -6.39
C PRO A 239 2.22 -3.81 -6.87
N CYS A 240 1.98 -3.65 -8.18
CA CYS A 240 1.61 -2.35 -8.75
C CYS A 240 0.18 -2.02 -8.33
N ASN A 241 -0.02 -0.87 -7.68
CA ASN A 241 -1.34 -0.39 -7.25
C ASN A 241 -1.92 0.64 -8.22
N PHE A 242 -1.09 1.41 -8.93
CA PHE A 242 -1.57 2.35 -9.93
C PHE A 242 -0.66 2.37 -11.13
N VAL A 243 -1.26 2.30 -12.31
CA VAL A 243 -0.54 2.35 -13.59
C VAL A 243 -1.24 3.36 -14.48
N PHE A 244 -0.52 4.38 -14.90
CA PHE A 244 -0.95 5.36 -15.88
C PHE A 244 -0.02 5.26 -17.09
N VAL A 245 -0.59 4.96 -18.26
CA VAL A 245 0.14 4.86 -19.52
C VAL A 245 -0.46 5.85 -20.51
N ASP A 246 0.14 7.04 -20.56
CA ASP A 246 -0.11 8.05 -21.57
C ASP A 246 0.63 7.67 -22.86
N ALA A 247 0.02 6.75 -23.59
CA ALA A 247 0.53 6.25 -24.86
C ALA A 247 -0.60 5.83 -25.80
N CYS A 248 -0.38 5.99 -27.10
CA CYS A 248 -1.34 5.62 -28.13
C CYS A 248 -1.87 4.21 -27.92
N SER A 249 -3.19 4.03 -27.90
CA SER A 249 -3.86 2.71 -27.87
C SER A 249 -3.45 1.76 -26.73
N ALA A 250 -2.70 2.21 -25.72
CA ALA A 250 -2.24 1.36 -24.62
C ALA A 250 -3.40 0.86 -23.73
N GLY A 251 -4.55 1.52 -23.80
CA GLY A 251 -5.81 1.14 -23.17
C GLY A 251 -6.86 0.60 -24.16
N ALA A 252 -6.49 0.26 -25.40
CA ALA A 252 -7.43 -0.30 -26.39
C ALA A 252 -7.98 -1.68 -26.00
N ASN A 253 -7.27 -2.38 -25.11
CA ASN A 253 -7.71 -3.59 -24.42
C ASN A 253 -7.04 -3.65 -23.03
N ASP A 254 -7.39 -4.66 -22.24
CA ASP A 254 -6.92 -4.80 -20.86
C ASP A 254 -5.58 -5.52 -20.71
N SER A 255 -4.89 -5.90 -21.80
CA SER A 255 -3.73 -6.79 -21.74
C SER A 255 -2.54 -6.21 -20.93
N LEU A 256 -2.27 -4.91 -21.04
CA LEU A 256 -1.26 -4.25 -20.19
C LEU A 256 -1.73 -4.20 -18.73
N SER A 257 -3.00 -3.88 -18.48
CA SER A 257 -3.56 -3.89 -17.12
C SER A 257 -3.46 -5.27 -16.46
N VAL A 258 -3.79 -6.34 -17.21
CA VAL A 258 -3.63 -7.72 -16.74
C VAL A 258 -2.15 -8.03 -16.47
N ALA A 259 -1.25 -7.62 -17.36
CA ALA A 259 0.19 -7.84 -17.18
C ALA A 259 0.77 -7.12 -15.95
N PHE A 260 0.30 -5.90 -15.66
CA PHE A 260 0.67 -5.18 -14.44
C PHE A 260 0.00 -5.73 -13.16
N GLY A 261 -0.99 -6.62 -13.31
CA GLY A 261 -1.76 -7.16 -12.20
C GLY A 261 -2.73 -6.15 -11.59
N THR A 262 -3.18 -5.17 -12.38
CA THR A 262 -4.20 -4.17 -12.02
C THR A 262 -5.60 -4.58 -12.47
N SER A 263 -5.72 -5.58 -13.35
CA SER A 263 -6.98 -6.28 -13.64
C SER A 263 -6.78 -7.80 -13.75
N THR A 264 -7.84 -8.57 -13.62
CA THR A 264 -7.90 -10.02 -13.88
C THR A 264 -9.14 -10.33 -14.71
N TYR A 265 -9.13 -11.47 -15.41
CA TYR A 265 -10.37 -12.10 -15.87
C TYR A 265 -11.09 -12.68 -14.64
N GLY A 266 -11.96 -11.90 -14.00
CA GLY A 266 -12.62 -12.30 -12.75
C GLY A 266 -13.03 -11.12 -11.88
N PRO A 267 -13.40 -11.33 -10.60
CA PRO A 267 -13.89 -10.25 -9.73
C PRO A 267 -12.87 -9.12 -9.65
N TYR A 268 -13.38 -7.88 -9.70
CA TYR A 268 -12.62 -6.63 -9.64
C TYR A 268 -11.46 -6.71 -8.65
N ILE A 269 -10.23 -6.46 -9.11
CA ILE A 269 -9.08 -6.34 -8.21
C ILE A 269 -9.23 -5.03 -7.45
N GLN A 270 -9.59 -5.11 -6.17
CA GLN A 270 -9.65 -3.95 -5.29
C GLN A 270 -8.25 -3.31 -5.14
N ASP A 271 -8.24 -2.01 -4.93
CA ASP A 271 -7.05 -1.18 -4.64
C ASP A 271 -6.05 -1.07 -5.78
N ARG A 272 -6.43 -1.45 -7.01
CA ARG A 272 -5.53 -1.39 -8.15
C ARG A 272 -6.23 -0.88 -9.40
N ALA A 273 -5.62 0.10 -10.06
CA ALA A 273 -6.18 0.69 -11.26
C ALA A 273 -5.13 0.88 -12.36
N PHE A 274 -5.61 0.76 -13.60
CA PHE A 274 -4.89 1.15 -14.80
C PHE A 274 -5.67 2.23 -15.53
N VAL A 275 -4.96 3.24 -16.03
CA VAL A 275 -5.51 4.29 -16.89
C VAL A 275 -4.63 4.41 -18.14
N GLY A 276 -5.25 4.41 -19.32
CA GLY A 276 -4.56 4.62 -20.60
C GLY A 276 -5.53 5.00 -21.72
N TRP A 277 -5.05 5.04 -22.96
CA TRP A 277 -5.87 5.52 -24.09
C TRP A 277 -6.39 4.40 -24.98
N PRO A 278 -7.69 4.38 -25.34
CA PRO A 278 -8.27 3.33 -26.17
C PRO A 278 -7.93 3.45 -27.65
N ARG A 279 -7.33 4.57 -28.06
CA ARG A 279 -7.05 4.92 -29.46
C ARG A 279 -5.70 5.62 -29.59
N ALA A 280 -5.25 5.82 -30.82
CA ALA A 280 -4.10 6.66 -31.10
C ALA A 280 -4.45 8.12 -30.77
N MET A 281 -3.66 8.74 -29.89
CA MET A 281 -3.90 10.09 -29.38
C MET A 281 -3.01 11.12 -30.05
N GLN A 282 -3.48 12.36 -30.17
CA GLN A 282 -2.61 13.48 -30.55
C GLN A 282 -1.70 13.86 -29.38
N ASP A 283 -0.40 14.04 -29.63
CA ASP A 283 0.48 14.74 -28.70
C ASP A 283 0.25 16.26 -28.85
N ASN A 284 -0.59 16.82 -27.98
CA ASN A 284 -0.89 18.24 -27.94
C ASN A 284 -1.07 18.76 -26.50
N ASP A 285 -1.22 20.08 -26.37
CA ASP A 285 -1.41 20.72 -25.07
C ASP A 285 -2.66 20.24 -24.33
N SER A 286 -3.72 19.87 -25.06
CA SER A 286 -4.95 19.35 -24.45
C SER A 286 -4.71 18.02 -23.74
N LEU A 287 -3.91 17.12 -24.31
CA LEU A 287 -3.54 15.85 -23.69
C LEU A 287 -2.73 16.08 -22.40
N ARG A 288 -1.70 16.93 -22.46
CA ARG A 288 -0.90 17.29 -21.28
C ARG A 288 -1.74 17.91 -20.18
N ASP A 289 -2.57 18.89 -20.52
CA ASP A 289 -3.36 19.63 -19.54
C ASP A 289 -4.43 18.72 -18.91
N TRP A 290 -4.96 17.74 -19.65
CA TRP A 290 -5.82 16.70 -19.10
C TRP A 290 -5.07 15.79 -18.12
N THR A 291 -3.89 15.29 -18.49
CA THR A 291 -3.03 14.49 -17.60
C THR A 291 -2.68 15.26 -16.33
N ASP A 292 -2.43 16.57 -16.45
CA ASP A 292 -2.24 17.45 -15.32
C ASP A 292 -3.49 17.49 -14.42
N ARG A 293 -4.68 17.78 -14.97
CA ARG A 293 -5.91 17.80 -14.17
C ARG A 293 -6.19 16.47 -13.47
N LEU A 294 -5.98 15.35 -14.15
CA LEU A 294 -6.13 14.00 -13.59
C LEU A 294 -5.29 13.84 -12.33
N PHE A 295 -3.99 14.14 -12.39
CA PHE A 295 -3.11 13.97 -11.24
C PHE A 295 -3.37 15.00 -10.13
N VAL A 296 -3.82 16.23 -10.44
CA VAL A 296 -4.27 17.17 -9.39
C VAL A 296 -5.44 16.55 -8.63
N ALA A 297 -6.44 16.05 -9.33
CA ALA A 297 -7.61 15.43 -8.73
C ALA A 297 -7.23 14.21 -7.87
N LEU A 298 -6.40 13.29 -8.39
CA LEU A 298 -5.91 12.13 -7.64
C LEU A 298 -5.17 12.53 -6.36
N LEU A 299 -4.37 13.59 -6.37
CA LEU A 299 -3.65 14.09 -5.19
C LEU A 299 -4.56 14.71 -4.12
N THR A 300 -5.73 15.20 -4.50
CA THR A 300 -6.76 15.66 -3.55
C THR A 300 -7.57 14.52 -2.92
N GLY A 301 -7.21 13.27 -3.24
CA GLY A 301 -7.85 12.08 -2.70
C GLY A 301 -9.15 11.68 -3.39
N LYS A 302 -9.33 12.12 -4.64
CA LYS A 302 -10.39 11.64 -5.52
C LYS A 302 -10.10 10.21 -5.98
N THR A 303 -11.17 9.47 -6.26
CA THR A 303 -11.08 8.18 -6.93
C THR A 303 -10.60 8.35 -8.36
N VAL A 304 -10.14 7.28 -9.03
CA VAL A 304 -9.80 7.34 -10.46
C VAL A 304 -11.00 7.78 -11.29
N ARG A 305 -12.19 7.26 -11.00
CA ARG A 305 -13.44 7.66 -11.66
C ARG A 305 -13.69 9.16 -11.55
N ASP A 306 -13.64 9.69 -10.33
CA ASP A 306 -13.90 11.11 -10.08
C ASP A 306 -12.80 12.00 -10.66
N ALA A 307 -11.55 11.54 -10.64
CA ALA A 307 -10.42 12.27 -11.18
C ALA A 307 -10.45 12.35 -12.72
N VAL A 308 -10.88 11.28 -13.40
CA VAL A 308 -11.12 11.28 -14.85
C VAL A 308 -12.27 12.23 -15.19
N ALA A 309 -13.39 12.15 -14.47
CA ALA A 309 -14.54 13.03 -14.70
C ALA A 309 -14.19 14.52 -14.51
N ASP A 310 -13.39 14.85 -13.50
CA ASP A 310 -12.85 16.21 -13.29
C ASP A 310 -11.96 16.66 -14.46
N ALA A 311 -11.04 15.79 -14.90
CA ALA A 311 -10.12 16.09 -15.98
C ALA A 311 -10.87 16.36 -17.31
N ASP A 312 -11.90 15.55 -17.59
CA ASP A 312 -12.80 15.70 -18.74
C ASP A 312 -13.62 16.99 -18.68
N GLY A 313 -14.03 17.42 -17.47
CA GLY A 313 -14.74 18.68 -17.26
C GLY A 313 -13.93 19.92 -17.69
N GLY A 314 -12.59 19.81 -17.72
CA GLY A 314 -11.69 20.84 -18.27
C GLY A 314 -11.38 20.68 -19.77
N GLY A 315 -12.00 19.71 -20.45
CA GLY A 315 -11.77 19.37 -21.86
C GLY A 315 -11.10 18.02 -22.03
N LYS A 316 -11.60 17.21 -22.96
CA LYS A 316 -11.06 15.89 -23.29
C LYS A 316 -9.92 15.99 -24.31
N PRO A 317 -8.89 15.13 -24.23
CA PRO A 317 -7.89 15.00 -25.29
C PRO A 317 -8.51 14.51 -26.60
N LEU A 318 -7.81 14.75 -27.70
CA LEU A 318 -8.26 14.39 -29.04
C LEU A 318 -7.49 13.18 -29.57
N ASP A 319 -8.19 12.27 -30.26
CA ASP A 319 -7.54 11.24 -31.07
C ASP A 319 -6.95 11.83 -32.36
N TRP A 320 -6.20 11.04 -33.14
CA TRP A 320 -5.61 11.49 -34.41
C TRP A 320 -6.63 11.99 -35.45
N SER A 321 -7.91 11.65 -35.32
CA SER A 321 -8.98 12.16 -36.18
C SER A 321 -9.49 13.53 -35.73
N GLY A 322 -9.06 14.00 -34.55
CA GLY A 322 -9.55 15.23 -33.93
C GLY A 322 -10.77 15.01 -33.04
N ASP A 323 -11.14 13.77 -32.74
CA ASP A 323 -12.32 13.46 -31.95
C ASP A 323 -12.00 13.41 -30.45
N PRO A 324 -12.80 14.08 -29.59
CA PRO A 324 -12.68 13.94 -28.14
C PRO A 324 -12.77 12.47 -27.70
N THR A 325 -11.79 12.03 -26.90
CA THR A 325 -11.66 10.62 -26.52
C THR A 325 -11.59 10.45 -25.00
N ASP A 326 -12.34 9.48 -24.49
CA ASP A 326 -12.32 9.07 -23.08
C ASP A 326 -11.12 8.20 -22.77
N ALA A 327 -10.53 8.38 -21.59
CA ALA A 327 -9.51 7.47 -21.09
C ALA A 327 -10.14 6.10 -20.75
N ALA A 328 -9.43 5.04 -21.08
CA ALA A 328 -9.77 3.68 -20.66
C ALA A 328 -9.31 3.48 -19.21
N VAL A 329 -10.22 2.98 -18.36
CA VAL A 329 -9.94 2.62 -16.98
C VAL A 329 -10.19 1.12 -16.79
N PHE A 330 -9.18 0.39 -16.34
CA PHE A 330 -9.28 -1.02 -15.97
C PHE A 330 -8.94 -1.22 -14.49
N GLY A 331 -9.48 -2.27 -13.87
CA GLY A 331 -9.30 -2.56 -12.44
C GLY A 331 -10.37 -1.89 -11.58
N ASP A 332 -9.96 -1.33 -10.44
CA ASP A 332 -10.83 -0.64 -9.50
C ASP A 332 -10.96 0.85 -9.83
N PRO A 333 -12.10 1.31 -10.39
CA PRO A 333 -12.33 2.72 -10.66
C PRO A 333 -12.42 3.58 -9.40
N ASP A 334 -12.66 2.97 -8.23
CA ASP A 334 -12.77 3.65 -6.94
C ASP A 334 -11.40 3.72 -6.20
N TYR A 335 -10.32 3.20 -6.80
CA TYR A 335 -8.94 3.38 -6.33
C TYR A 335 -8.62 4.86 -6.10
N LYS A 336 -7.84 5.14 -5.07
CA LYS A 336 -7.27 6.46 -4.80
C LYS A 336 -5.75 6.41 -4.83
N LEU A 337 -5.12 7.42 -5.41
CA LEU A 337 -3.67 7.60 -5.28
C LEU A 337 -3.29 8.04 -3.85
N ARG A 338 -4.20 8.74 -3.17
CA ARG A 338 -4.05 9.23 -1.80
C ARG A 338 -5.38 9.20 -1.04
N GLY A 339 -5.32 8.95 0.26
CA GLY A 339 -6.48 8.89 1.15
C GLY A 339 -7.17 7.52 1.18
N VAL A 340 -7.96 7.26 2.21
CA VAL A 340 -8.72 6.01 2.33
C VAL A 340 -9.98 6.07 1.46
N TYR A 341 -10.29 5.00 0.71
CA TYR A 341 -11.45 4.98 -0.18
C TYR A 341 -12.62 4.06 0.27
N LEU A 342 -12.42 3.15 1.23
CA LEU A 342 -13.48 2.28 1.81
C LEU A 342 -13.78 2.52 3.30
N GLY A 343 -13.56 3.73 3.84
CA GLY A 343 -13.79 4.01 5.26
C GLY A 343 -14.08 5.48 5.58
N ALA A 344 -14.88 5.70 6.63
CA ALA A 344 -15.16 7.03 7.19
C ALA A 344 -14.00 7.48 8.11
N GLY A 345 -13.05 8.26 7.56
CA GLY A 345 -12.01 8.99 8.29
C GLY A 345 -10.75 8.15 8.64
N LEU A 346 -9.52 8.67 8.59
CA LEU A 346 -9.07 10.06 8.47
C LEU A 346 -8.06 10.22 7.33
N ALA A 347 -8.30 11.27 6.52
CA ALA A 347 -7.22 12.02 5.92
C ALA A 347 -6.32 12.53 7.05
N PHE A 348 -5.02 12.23 7.01
CA PHE A 348 -4.06 12.91 7.89
C PHE A 348 -3.89 14.36 7.40
N SER A 349 -4.85 15.23 7.71
CA SER A 349 -4.59 16.65 7.90
C SER A 349 -4.01 16.83 9.29
N ARG A 350 -2.84 17.47 9.38
CA ARG A 350 -2.39 18.10 10.61
C ARG A 350 -3.37 19.20 11.01
#